data_AF-A0A924XIC3-F1
#
_entry.id   AF-A0A924XIC3-F1
#
_cell.length_a   1.000
_cell.length_b   1.000
_cell.length_c   1.000
_cell.angle_alpha   90.00
_cell.angle_beta   90.00
_cell.angle_gamma   90.00
#
_symmetry.space_group_name_H-M   'P 1'
#
loop_
_entity.id
_entity.type
_entity.pdbx_description
1 polymer ?
#
loop_
_entity_poly.entity_id
_entity_poly.type
_entity_poly.pdbx_seq_one_letter_code
_entity_poly.pdbx_strand_id
1 'polypeptide(L)' 'MTVITTRITVAADGTISTATPLPAGEYAATLEAHDMPPRQLPTLPFDVDALPKHDLGPWPEGMTLRREDMYGDDGR' A
#
# COMPACT_ATOMS: atom_id res chain seq x y z
N MET A 1 28.61 -0.99 27.18
CA MET A 1 27.43 -0.29 26.65
C MET A 1 26.62 -1.31 25.87
N THR A 2 25.45 -1.68 26.37
CA THR A 2 24.59 -2.68 25.72
C THR A 2 23.51 -1.92 24.96
N VAL A 3 23.43 -2.11 23.64
CA VAL A 3 22.40 -1.49 22.80
C VAL A 3 21.32 -2.52 22.55
N ILE A 4 20.08 -2.22 22.94
CA ILE A 4 18.91 -3.06 22.68
C ILE A 4 18.12 -2.42 21.54
N THR A 5 18.08 -3.06 20.39
CA THR A 5 17.29 -2.62 19.24
C THR A 5 15.93 -3.32 19.29
N THR A 6 14.86 -2.56 19.49
CA THR A 6 13.48 -3.08 19.47
C THR A 6 12.61 -2.26 18.53
N ARG A 7 11.60 -2.91 17.96
CA ARG A 7 10.60 -2.22 17.13
C ARG A 7 9.55 -1.63 18.06
N ILE A 8 9.35 -0.32 17.93
CA ILE A 8 8.42 0.45 18.75
C ILE A 8 7.25 0.86 17.86
N THR A 9 6.03 0.74 18.38
CA THR A 9 4.81 1.18 17.69
C THR A 9 4.23 2.37 18.43
N VAL A 10 3.92 3.44 17.70
CA VAL A 10 3.21 4.61 18.24
C VAL A 10 1.77 4.51 17.77
N ALA A 11 0.84 4.32 18.71
CA ALA A 11 -0.58 4.29 18.42
C ALA A 11 -1.11 5.72 18.14
N ALA A 12 -2.29 5.82 17.53
CA ALA A 12 -2.89 7.10 17.14
C ALA A 12 -3.20 8.04 18.32
N ASP A 13 -3.29 7.48 19.54
CA ASP A 13 -3.44 8.19 20.81
C ASP A 13 -2.11 8.68 21.41
N GLY A 14 -0.98 8.40 20.74
CA GLY A 14 0.37 8.72 21.22
C GLY A 14 0.96 7.68 22.17
N THR A 15 0.29 6.56 22.41
CA THR A 15 0.82 5.51 23.30
C THR A 15 1.95 4.76 22.61
N ILE A 16 3.09 4.64 23.30
CA ILE A 16 4.25 3.89 22.85
C ILE A 16 4.20 2.48 23.43
N SER A 17 4.30 1.47 22.57
CA SER A 17 4.36 0.07 23.00
C SER A 17 5.50 -0.68 22.31
N THR A 18 6.08 -1.63 23.04
CA THR A 18 7.11 -2.55 22.53
C THR A 18 6.61 -3.97 22.73
N ALA A 19 6.75 -4.81 21.70
CA ALA A 19 6.37 -6.23 21.77
C ALA A 19 7.45 -7.11 22.42
N THR A 20 8.62 -6.55 22.74
CA THR A 20 9.77 -7.32 23.25
C THR A 20 9.86 -7.18 24.76
N PRO A 21 9.86 -8.29 25.53
CA PRO A 21 10.10 -8.24 26.96
C PRO A 21 11.55 -7.79 27.23
N LEU A 22 11.70 -6.73 28.02
CA LEU A 22 13.01 -6.20 28.42
C LEU A 22 13.36 -6.68 29.85
N PRO A 23 14.64 -7.01 30.13
CA PRO A 23 15.08 -7.33 31.49
C PRO A 23 14.87 -6.15 32.44
N ALA A 24 14.63 -6.43 33.72
CA ALA A 24 14.54 -5.40 34.75
C ALA A 24 15.85 -4.59 34.83
N GLY A 25 15.73 -3.27 34.74
CA GLY A 25 16.87 -2.36 34.70
C GLY A 25 16.42 -0.95 34.32
N GLU A 26 17.33 0.01 34.46
CA GLU A 26 17.10 1.39 34.05
C GLU A 26 17.59 1.59 32.62
N TYR A 27 16.74 2.19 31.78
CA TYR A 27 17.06 2.45 30.38
C TYR A 27 16.72 3.90 30.03
N ALA A 28 17.64 4.59 29.38
CA ALA A 28 17.37 5.86 28.73
C ALA A 28 16.83 5.61 27.33
N ALA A 29 15.72 6.28 26.96
CA ALA A 29 15.15 6.23 25.63
C ALA A 29 15.18 7.64 25.01
N THR A 30 15.65 7.73 23.77
CA THR A 30 15.62 8.96 22.97
C THR A 30 14.76 8.68 21.74
N LEU A 31 13.75 9.53 21.54
CA LEU A 31 12.86 9.45 20.38
C LEU A 31 13.17 10.63 19.47
N GLU A 32 13.65 10.35 18.27
CA GLU A 32 13.84 11.36 17.23
C GLU A 32 12.66 11.29 16.26
N ALA A 33 11.80 12.30 16.33
CA ALA A 33 10.75 12.47 15.33
C ALA A 33 11.37 13.17 14.11
N HIS A 34 11.45 12.46 13.00
CA HIS A 34 11.71 13.11 11.72
C HIS A 34 10.41 13.73 11.24
N ASP A 35 10.45 15.03 10.95
CA ASP A 35 9.37 15.73 10.28
C ASP A 35 9.26 15.12 8.87
N MET A 36 8.38 14.13 8.71
CA MET A 36 8.06 13.62 7.40
C MET A 36 7.22 14.70 6.73
N PRO A 37 7.65 15.23 5.58
CA PRO A 37 6.81 16.16 4.85
C PRO A 37 5.46 15.50 4.64
N PRO A 38 4.34 16.22 4.87
CA PRO A 38 3.01 15.66 4.69
C PRO A 38 2.94 15.03 3.31
N ARG A 39 2.38 13.81 3.22
CA ARG A 39 2.20 13.11 1.94
C ARG A 39 1.59 14.08 0.93
N GLN A 40 2.38 14.49 -0.04
CA GLN A 40 1.91 15.36 -1.11
C GLN A 40 0.98 14.53 -1.99
N LEU A 41 -0.32 14.74 -1.82
CA LEU A 41 -1.30 14.25 -2.78
C LEU A 41 -1.11 15.05 -4.07
N PRO A 42 -1.21 14.43 -5.25
CA PRO A 42 -1.23 15.16 -6.50
C PRO A 42 -2.32 16.24 -6.45
N THR A 43 -1.93 17.51 -6.63
CA THR A 43 -2.86 18.65 -6.63
C THR A 43 -3.49 18.89 -7.99
N LEU A 44 -2.93 18.27 -9.03
CA LEU A 44 -3.43 18.35 -10.39
C LEU A 44 -4.59 17.36 -10.58
N PRO A 45 -5.62 17.73 -11.36
CA PRO A 45 -6.63 16.78 -11.81
C PRO A 45 -5.96 15.60 -12.53
N PHE A 46 -6.43 14.40 -12.26
CA PHE A 46 -6.00 13.22 -13.00
C PHE A 46 -6.47 13.31 -14.45
N ASP A 47 -5.52 13.38 -15.38
CA ASP A 47 -5.81 13.33 -16.81
C ASP A 47 -5.85 11.87 -17.28
N VAL A 48 -7.06 11.38 -17.56
CA VAL A 48 -7.29 10.00 -18.06
C VAL A 48 -6.65 9.81 -19.44
N ASP A 49 -6.55 10.86 -20.26
CA ASP A 49 -5.99 10.79 -21.61
C ASP A 49 -4.46 10.72 -21.63
N ALA A 50 -3.81 11.10 -20.52
CA ALA A 50 -2.36 10.97 -20.33
C ALA A 50 -1.92 9.53 -20.01
N LEU A 51 -2.86 8.61 -19.77
CA LEU A 51 -2.53 7.20 -19.56
C LEU A 51 -1.97 6.57 -20.85
N PRO A 52 -0.96 5.68 -20.74
CA PRO A 52 -0.49 4.90 -21.89
C PRO A 52 -1.65 4.16 -22.55
N LYS A 53 -1.88 4.43 -23.85
CA LYS A 53 -2.88 3.71 -24.63
C LYS A 53 -2.26 2.41 -25.14
N HIS A 54 -2.80 1.29 -24.69
CA HIS A 54 -2.48 -0.02 -25.25
C HIS A 54 -3.31 -0.24 -26.50
N ASP A 55 -2.66 -0.24 -27.67
CA ASP A 55 -3.26 -0.70 -28.92
C ASP A 55 -2.95 -2.19 -29.09
N LEU A 56 -4.00 -3.03 -28.98
CA LEU A 56 -3.90 -4.49 -29.12
C LEU A 56 -4.17 -4.95 -30.57
N GLY A 57 -4.33 -4.00 -31.50
CA GLY A 57 -4.72 -4.28 -32.88
C GLY A 57 -6.24 -4.46 -33.03
N PRO A 58 -6.68 -4.78 -34.26
CA PRO A 58 -8.10 -5.00 -34.52
C PRO A 58 -8.61 -6.24 -33.78
N TRP A 59 -9.87 -6.20 -33.37
CA TRP A 59 -10.56 -7.38 -32.87
C TRP A 59 -10.57 -8.48 -33.94
N PRO A 60 -10.37 -9.76 -33.56
CA PRO A 60 -10.50 -10.87 -34.49
C PRO A 60 -11.88 -10.89 -35.15
N GLU A 61 -11.92 -11.23 -36.45
CA GLU A 61 -13.19 -11.38 -37.16
C GLU A 61 -14.04 -12.48 -36.51
N GLY A 62 -15.32 -12.17 -36.30
CA GLY A 62 -16.25 -13.09 -35.62
C GLY A 62 -16.10 -13.16 -34.10
N MET A 63 -15.21 -12.37 -33.48
CA MET A 63 -15.14 -12.29 -32.03
C MET A 63 -16.41 -11.66 -31.44
N THR A 64 -16.98 -12.34 -30.47
CA THR A 64 -18.24 -11.98 -29.82
C THR A 64 -18.02 -11.99 -28.31
N LEU A 65 -18.51 -10.95 -27.65
CA LEU A 65 -18.47 -10.80 -26.19
C LEU A 65 -19.77 -11.27 -25.55
N ARG A 66 -20.56 -12.07 -26.26
CA ARG A 66 -21.76 -12.67 -25.69
C ARG A 66 -21.36 -13.74 -24.70
N ARG A 67 -22.19 -13.89 -23.67
CA ARG A 67 -21.92 -14.80 -22.57
C ARG A 67 -21.80 -16.23 -23.06
N GLU A 68 -22.69 -16.64 -23.94
CA GLU A 68 -22.72 -17.98 -24.54
C GLU A 68 -21.43 -18.32 -25.29
N ASP A 69 -20.80 -17.33 -25.93
CA ASP A 69 -19.56 -17.52 -26.68
C ASP A 69 -18.32 -17.46 -25.78
N MET A 70 -18.39 -16.70 -24.68
CA MET A 70 -17.29 -16.56 -23.71
C MET A 70 -17.26 -17.69 -22.66
N TYR A 71 -18.42 -18.16 -22.24
CA TYR A 71 -18.58 -19.06 -21.10
C TYR A 71 -19.30 -20.36 -21.45
N GLY A 72 -19.77 -20.55 -22.69
CA GLY A 72 -20.59 -21.71 -23.06
C GLY A 72 -22.06 -21.56 -22.62
N ASP A 73 -22.86 -22.58 -22.93
CA ASP A 73 -24.27 -22.67 -22.52
C ASP A 73 -24.42 -23.08 -21.03
N ASP A 74 -23.35 -23.56 -20.43
CA ASP A 74 -23.19 -23.92 -19.03
C ASP A 74 -22.76 -22.72 -18.19
N GLY A 75 -23.39 -21.54 -18.38
CA GLY A 75 -23.10 -20.30 -17.65
C GLY A 75 -23.38 -20.33 -16.12
N ARG A 76 -23.03 -21.43 -15.46
CA ARG A 76 -23.10 -21.76 -14.03
C ARG A 76 -21.96 -22.68 -13.62
#